data_AF-A0A9C8N1L8-F1
#
_entry.id   AF-A0A9C8N1L8-F1
#
_cell.length_a   1.000
_cell.length_b   1.000
_cell.length_c   1.000
_cell.angle_alpha   90.00
_cell.angle_beta   90.00
_cell.angle_gamma   90.00
#
_symmetry.space_group_name_H-M   'P 1'
#
loop_
_entity.id
_entity.type
_entity.pdbx_description
1 polymer ?
#
loop_
_entity_poly.entity_id
_entity_poly.type
_entity_poly.pdbx_seq_one_letter_code
_entity_poly.pdbx_strand_id
1 'polypeptide(L)'
;MAKARVFYRTDGGITVRRMNKSAKLPTETDTEYFDRTMPIETRSILVGATYEDINESALPVYASATRNKWRKKAGGGVKIDNSVVTTIEKRKKVEDDLDAELAKPAPNAIAAMRLQRKLDKREY
;
A
#
# COMPACT_ATOMS: atom_id res chain seq x y z
N MET A 1 -6.51 18.31 -16.09
CA MET A 1 -6.57 17.51 -14.83
C MET A 1 -5.15 17.06 -14.48
N ALA A 2 -4.84 16.80 -13.21
CA ALA A 2 -3.53 16.26 -12.84
C ALA A 2 -3.45 14.76 -13.23
N LYS A 3 -2.30 14.31 -13.71
CA LYS A 3 -2.06 12.92 -14.12
C LYS A 3 -1.20 12.18 -13.10
N ALA A 4 -1.40 10.86 -13.04
CA ALA A 4 -0.61 9.96 -12.23
C ALA A 4 -0.21 8.73 -13.04
N ARG A 5 1.05 8.29 -12.89
CA ARG A 5 1.52 7.00 -13.37
C ARG A 5 1.35 5.95 -12.28
N VAL A 6 0.69 4.86 -12.63
CA VAL A 6 0.38 3.75 -11.74
C VAL A 6 1.18 2.55 -12.20
N PHE A 7 2.07 2.07 -11.34
CA PHE A 7 2.83 0.85 -11.57
C PHE A 7 2.19 -0.32 -10.83
N TYR A 8 1.93 -1.40 -11.56
CA TYR A 8 1.38 -2.65 -11.04
C TYR A 8 2.53 -3.60 -10.70
N ARG A 9 2.84 -3.73 -9.42
CA ARG A 9 3.97 -4.55 -8.94
C ARG A 9 3.66 -6.04 -9.10
N THR A 10 4.71 -6.84 -9.16
CA THR A 10 4.63 -8.31 -9.29
C THR A 10 4.03 -8.99 -8.07
N ASP A 11 4.14 -8.38 -6.89
CA ASP A 11 3.49 -8.85 -5.66
C ASP A 11 2.01 -8.45 -5.54
N GLY A 12 1.43 -7.92 -6.63
CA GLY A 12 0.05 -7.47 -6.70
C GLY A 12 -0.17 -6.05 -6.16
N GLY A 13 0.79 -5.48 -5.42
CA GLY A 13 0.71 -4.11 -4.93
C GLY A 13 0.79 -3.07 -6.04
N ILE A 14 0.59 -1.80 -5.68
CA ILE A 14 0.67 -0.67 -6.61
C ILE A 14 1.57 0.42 -6.06
N THR A 15 2.41 0.97 -6.94
CA THR A 15 3.12 2.23 -6.71
C THR A 15 2.51 3.32 -7.58
N VAL A 16 2.20 4.47 -7.00
CA VAL A 16 1.63 5.61 -7.73
C VAL A 16 2.60 6.79 -7.69
N ARG A 17 2.90 7.33 -8.86
CA ARG A 17 3.67 8.56 -9.04
C ARG A 17 2.75 9.65 -9.56
N ARG A 18 2.65 10.75 -8.81
CA ARG A 18 1.87 11.93 -9.21
C ARG A 18 2.77 12.91 -9.94
N MET A 19 2.24 13.55 -10.97
CA MET A 19 2.96 14.60 -11.68
C MET A 19 2.99 15.89 -10.86
N ASN A 20 4.18 16.38 -10.55
CA ASN A 20 4.38 17.74 -10.07
C ASN A 20 4.52 18.68 -11.28
N LYS A 21 3.46 19.43 -11.58
CA LYS A 21 3.41 20.35 -12.73
C LYS A 21 4.54 21.38 -12.73
N SER A 22 4.98 21.86 -11.57
CA SER A 22 6.05 22.86 -11.48
C SER A 22 7.43 22.31 -11.83
N ALA A 23 7.60 20.99 -11.78
CA ALA A 23 8.83 20.31 -12.17
C ALA A 23 8.79 19.80 -13.62
N LYS A 24 7.68 20.05 -14.33
CA LYS A 24 7.50 19.63 -15.71
C LYS A 24 8.07 20.69 -16.67
N LEU A 25 9.00 20.29 -17.53
CA LEU A 25 9.54 21.14 -18.57
C LEU A 25 8.47 21.45 -19.64
N PRO A 26 8.45 22.65 -20.23
CA PRO A 26 7.43 23.01 -21.23
C PRO A 26 7.42 22.11 -22.46
N THR A 27 8.59 21.57 -22.83
CA THR A 27 8.79 20.76 -24.04
C THR A 27 8.62 19.27 -23.82
N GLU A 28 8.54 18.79 -22.58
CA GLU A 28 8.49 17.35 -22.31
C GLU A 28 7.05 16.82 -22.32
N THR A 29 6.88 15.62 -22.86
CA THR A 29 5.65 14.84 -22.74
C THR A 29 5.46 14.36 -21.30
N ASP A 30 4.24 13.91 -20.99
CA ASP A 30 3.96 13.35 -19.66
C ASP A 30 4.79 12.08 -19.38
N THR A 31 5.04 11.28 -20.43
CA THR A 31 5.88 10.08 -20.36
C THR A 31 7.32 10.42 -20.02
N GLU A 32 7.92 11.36 -20.74
CA GLU A 32 9.30 11.80 -20.51
C GLU A 32 9.47 12.38 -19.09
N TYR A 33 8.49 13.15 -18.61
CA TYR A 33 8.48 13.64 -17.22
C TYR A 33 8.55 12.49 -16.22
N PHE A 34 7.70 11.47 -16.36
CA PHE A 34 7.66 10.35 -15.42
C PHE A 34 8.95 9.52 -15.48
N ASP A 35 9.50 9.29 -16.67
CA ASP A 35 10.72 8.50 -16.84
C ASP A 35 11.94 9.23 -16.25
N ARG A 36 12.04 10.55 -16.47
CA ARG A 36 13.09 11.42 -15.92
C ARG A 36 13.01 11.55 -14.39
N THR A 37 11.80 11.68 -13.85
CA THR A 37 11.60 11.95 -12.41
C THR A 37 11.43 10.67 -11.58
N MET A 38 11.60 9.49 -12.16
CA MET A 38 11.54 8.22 -11.45
C MET A 38 12.86 7.97 -10.69
N PRO A 39 12.84 7.93 -9.34
CA PRO A 39 14.03 7.66 -8.54
C PRO A 39 14.62 6.29 -8.86
N ILE A 40 15.95 6.18 -8.86
CA ILE A 40 16.67 4.94 -9.17
C ILE A 40 16.28 3.84 -8.19
N GLU A 41 16.10 4.16 -6.91
CA GLU A 41 15.72 3.22 -5.86
C GLU A 41 14.32 2.64 -6.08
N THR A 42 13.45 3.40 -6.76
CA THR A 42 12.10 2.92 -7.10
C THR A 42 12.15 1.94 -8.27
N ARG A 43 13.20 1.97 -9.11
CA ARG A 43 13.29 1.09 -10.29
C ARG A 43 13.44 -0.38 -9.91
N SER A 44 14.15 -0.69 -8.82
CA SER A 44 14.37 -2.06 -8.36
C SER A 44 13.07 -2.75 -7.92
N ILE A 45 12.17 -2.03 -7.24
CA ILE A 45 10.86 -2.56 -6.82
C ILE A 45 9.84 -2.62 -7.97
N LEU A 46 10.17 -2.03 -9.12
CA LEU A 46 9.32 -1.96 -10.31
C LEU A 46 9.82 -2.86 -11.45
N VAL A 47 10.83 -3.70 -11.21
CA VAL A 47 11.30 -4.66 -12.22
C VAL A 47 10.14 -5.59 -12.62
N GLY A 48 9.84 -5.63 -13.92
CA GLY A 48 8.71 -6.39 -14.47
C GLY A 48 7.32 -5.80 -14.20
N ALA A 49 7.23 -4.64 -13.54
CA ALA A 49 5.96 -3.97 -13.30
C ALA A 49 5.45 -3.31 -14.59
N THR A 50 4.23 -3.65 -15.00
CA THR A 50 3.51 -2.88 -16.03
C THR A 50 3.03 -1.55 -15.45
N TYR A 51 2.84 -0.52 -16.28
CA TYR A 51 2.30 0.76 -15.83
C TYR A 51 1.16 1.27 -16.72
N GLU A 52 0.39 2.19 -16.16
CA GLU A 52 -0.66 2.92 -16.85
C GLU A 52 -0.69 4.37 -16.37
N ASP A 53 -0.88 5.31 -17.29
CA ASP A 53 -1.05 6.73 -16.97
C ASP A 53 -2.54 7.06 -16.93
N ILE A 54 -3.01 7.47 -15.75
CA ILE A 54 -4.42 7.77 -15.50
C ILE A 54 -4.60 9.20 -15.00
N ASN A 55 -5.84 9.69 -15.06
CA ASN A 55 -6.20 10.91 -14.35
C ASN A 55 -6.11 10.68 -12.83
N GLU A 56 -5.56 11.63 -12.09
CA GLU A 56 -5.41 11.52 -10.63
C GLU A 56 -6.78 11.38 -9.93
N SER A 57 -7.83 11.96 -10.49
CA SER A 57 -9.21 11.81 -10.02
C SER A 57 -9.77 10.39 -10.16
N ALA A 58 -9.15 9.52 -10.97
CA ALA A 58 -9.53 8.12 -11.09
C ALA A 58 -8.93 7.24 -9.98
N LEU A 59 -8.01 7.78 -9.17
CA LEU A 59 -7.49 7.06 -8.00
C LEU A 59 -8.55 7.00 -6.88
N PRO A 60 -8.57 5.93 -6.07
CA PRO A 60 -9.47 5.86 -4.93
C PRO A 60 -9.30 7.05 -3.97
N VAL A 61 -10.42 7.64 -3.58
CA VAL A 61 -10.49 8.65 -2.51
C VAL A 61 -10.07 7.96 -1.20
N TYR A 62 -9.38 8.66 -0.28
CA TYR A 62 -8.80 8.10 0.96
C TYR A 62 -7.50 7.28 0.80
N ALA A 63 -6.65 7.73 -0.13
CA ALA A 63 -5.42 7.05 -0.53
C ALA A 63 -4.38 6.78 0.56
N SER A 64 -4.37 7.48 1.69
CA SER A 64 -3.35 7.27 2.74
C SER A 64 -3.65 6.03 3.59
N ALA A 65 -4.87 5.89 4.11
CA ALA A 65 -5.27 4.78 4.99
C ALA A 65 -5.39 3.44 4.24
N THR A 66 -5.75 3.48 2.95
CA THR A 66 -6.05 2.27 2.16
C THR A 66 -4.97 1.93 1.14
N ARG A 67 -3.87 2.70 1.06
CA ARG A 67 -2.85 2.54 0.00
C ARG A 67 -2.32 1.11 -0.13
N ASN A 68 -2.08 0.46 1.01
CA ASN A 68 -1.56 -0.90 1.06
C ASN A 68 -2.52 -1.95 0.46
N LYS A 69 -3.80 -1.57 0.30
CA LYS A 69 -4.87 -2.38 -0.29
C LYS A 69 -5.15 -2.05 -1.75
N TRP A 70 -4.41 -1.11 -2.35
CA TRP A 70 -4.62 -0.75 -3.75
C TRP A 70 -4.12 -1.86 -4.68
N ARG A 71 -4.97 -2.26 -5.63
CA ARG A 71 -4.74 -3.35 -6.58
C ARG A 71 -5.19 -2.98 -7.98
N LYS A 72 -4.69 -3.69 -8.99
CA LYS A 72 -5.08 -3.49 -10.39
C LYS A 72 -6.56 -3.85 -10.55
N LYS A 73 -7.32 -2.99 -11.23
CA LYS A 73 -8.70 -3.29 -11.63
C LYS A 73 -8.69 -4.00 -12.99
N ALA A 74 -9.60 -4.96 -13.18
CA ALA A 74 -9.81 -5.57 -14.49
C ALA A 74 -10.20 -4.49 -15.51
N GLY A 75 -9.53 -4.46 -16.66
CA GLY A 75 -9.73 -3.43 -17.69
C GLY A 75 -8.97 -2.11 -17.47
N GLY A 76 -8.09 -2.02 -16.47
CA GLY A 76 -7.27 -0.82 -16.21
C GLY A 76 -7.71 -0.02 -14.99
N GLY A 77 -6.78 0.73 -14.42
CA GLY A 77 -6.95 1.54 -13.23
C GLY A 77 -6.79 0.80 -11.89
N VAL A 78 -7.20 1.48 -10.81
CA VAL A 78 -6.94 1.09 -9.42
C VAL A 78 -8.24 0.80 -8.68
N LYS A 79 -8.27 -0.30 -7.91
CA LYS A 79 -9.33 -0.62 -6.95
C LYS A 79 -8.77 -0.77 -5.53
N ILE A 80 -9.61 -0.60 -4.53
CA ILE A 80 -9.31 -0.99 -3.15
C ILE A 80 -9.73 -2.46 -2.98
N ASP A 81 -8.79 -3.31 -2.59
CA ASP A 81 -9.05 -4.71 -2.28
C ASP A 81 -9.15 -4.91 -0.76
N ASN A 82 -10.39 -4.94 -0.25
CA ASN A 82 -10.65 -5.10 1.18
C ASN A 82 -10.32 -6.51 1.71
N SER A 83 -10.05 -7.49 0.84
CA SER A 83 -9.61 -8.82 1.26
C SER A 83 -8.15 -8.84 1.73
N VAL A 84 -7.36 -7.82 1.35
CA VAL A 84 -5.97 -7.69 1.79
C VAL A 84 -5.95 -7.33 3.27
N VAL A 85 -5.42 -8.24 4.08
CA VAL A 85 -5.11 -8.01 5.49
C VAL A 85 -3.69 -7.47 5.60
N THR A 86 -3.56 -6.23 6.05
CA THR A 86 -2.27 -5.57 6.21
C THR A 86 -1.55 -6.03 7.48
N THR A 87 -0.23 -5.84 7.50
CA THR A 87 0.64 -6.03 8.67
C THR A 87 0.12 -5.26 9.91
N ILE A 88 -0.45 -4.07 9.70
CA ILE A 88 -1.05 -3.26 10.77
C ILE A 88 -2.32 -3.93 11.31
N GLU A 89 -3.19 -4.41 10.43
CA GLU A 89 -4.43 -5.11 10.84
C GLU A 89 -4.14 -6.44 11.53
N LYS A 90 -3.14 -7.18 11.06
CA LYS A 90 -2.65 -8.41 11.71
C LYS A 90 -2.12 -8.12 13.11
N ARG A 91 -1.29 -7.09 13.27
CA ARG A 91 -0.79 -6.66 14.58
C ARG A 91 -1.94 -6.27 15.50
N LYS A 92 -2.84 -5.40 15.03
CA LYS A 92 -3.99 -4.95 15.80
C LYS A 92 -4.85 -6.13 16.26
N LYS A 93 -5.08 -7.11 15.40
CA LYS A 93 -5.81 -8.33 15.78
C LYS A 93 -5.13 -9.05 16.96
N VAL A 94 -3.80 -9.19 16.95
CA VAL A 94 -3.08 -9.82 18.06
C VAL A 94 -3.12 -8.96 19.33
N GLU A 95 -3.10 -7.63 19.21
CA GLU A 95 -3.31 -6.70 20.33
C GLU A 95 -4.73 -6.85 20.92
N ASP A 96 -5.76 -6.82 20.07
CA ASP A 96 -7.17 -6.99 20.46
C ASP A 96 -7.40 -8.37 21.13
N ASP A 97 -6.80 -9.44 20.59
CA ASP A 97 -6.87 -10.80 21.17
C ASP A 97 -6.19 -10.87 22.54
N LEU A 98 -5.08 -10.12 22.74
CA LEU A 98 -4.38 -10.04 24.02
C LEU A 98 -5.19 -9.27 25.06
N ASP A 99 -5.73 -8.11 24.69
CA ASP A 99 -6.58 -7.30 25.56
C ASP A 99 -7.83 -8.08 25.99
N ALA A 100 -8.46 -8.81 25.05
CA ALA A 100 -9.59 -9.67 25.33
C ALA A 100 -9.26 -10.82 26.30
N GLU A 101 -8.04 -11.39 26.24
CA GLU A 101 -7.57 -12.41 27.18
C GLU A 101 -7.35 -11.83 28.59
N LEU A 102 -6.71 -10.66 28.66
CA LEU A 102 -6.38 -9.98 29.92
C LEU A 102 -7.62 -9.42 30.64
N ALA A 103 -8.67 -9.10 29.89
CA ALA A 103 -9.93 -8.60 30.44
C ALA A 103 -10.82 -9.70 31.07
N LYS A 104 -10.46 -10.99 30.94
CA LYS A 104 -11.24 -12.09 31.54
C LYS A 104 -11.14 -12.06 33.07
N PRO A 105 -12.19 -12.48 33.81
CA PRO A 105 -12.13 -12.58 35.28
C PRO A 105 -11.02 -13.51 35.80
N ALA A 106 -10.64 -14.52 35.02
CA ALA A 106 -9.50 -15.39 35.25
C ALA A 106 -8.69 -15.55 33.94
N PRO A 107 -7.75 -14.63 33.64
CA PRO A 107 -6.97 -14.66 32.42
C PRO A 107 -6.09 -15.92 32.30
N ASN A 108 -5.96 -16.47 31.11
CA ASN A 108 -5.00 -17.55 30.85
C ASN A 108 -3.60 -16.97 30.62
N ALA A 109 -2.75 -17.02 31.65
CA ALA A 109 -1.39 -16.49 31.60
C ALA A 109 -0.53 -17.09 30.46
N ILE A 110 -0.72 -18.37 30.12
CA ILE A 110 0.02 -19.01 29.02
C ILE A 110 -0.44 -18.46 27.66
N ALA A 111 -1.76 -18.27 27.48
CA ALA A 111 -2.31 -17.70 26.25
C ALA A 111 -1.87 -16.24 26.08
N ALA A 112 -1.96 -15.42 27.13
CA ALA A 112 -1.52 -14.03 27.12
C ALA A 112 0.00 -13.92 26.81
N MET A 113 0.85 -14.73 27.45
CA MET A 113 2.28 -14.75 27.13
C MET A 113 2.58 -15.14 25.68
N ARG A 114 1.80 -16.07 25.09
CA ARG A 114 1.97 -16.45 23.68
C ARG A 114 1.61 -15.29 22.74
N LEU A 115 0.53 -14.58 23.02
CA LEU A 115 0.11 -13.41 22.24
C LEU A 115 1.12 -12.26 22.37
N GLN A 116 1.59 -11.95 23.58
CA GLN A 116 2.63 -10.96 23.80
C GLN A 116 3.92 -11.29 23.02
N ARG A 117 4.37 -12.56 23.07
CA ARG A 117 5.57 -12.99 22.32
C ARG A 117 5.40 -12.82 20.81
N LYS A 118 4.19 -13.05 20.26
CA LYS A 118 3.93 -12.81 18.83
C LYS A 118 4.07 -11.33 18.48
N LEU A 119 3.61 -10.42 19.35
CA LEU A 119 3.80 -8.98 19.17
C LEU A 119 5.28 -8.60 19.22
N ASP A 120 6.01 -9.05 20.25
CA ASP A 120 7.43 -8.72 20.44
C ASP A 120 8.30 -9.20 19.27
N LYS A 121 8.01 -10.41 18.76
CA LYS A 121 8.73 -11.00 17.62
C LYS A 121 8.22 -10.54 16.26
N ARG A 122 7.13 -9.77 16.22
CA ARG A 122 6.44 -9.36 14.98
C ARG A 122 5.98 -10.55 14.12
N GLU A 123 5.56 -11.63 14.78
CA GLU A 123 5.06 -12.86 14.14
C GLU A 123 3.54 -12.75 13.92
N TYR A 124 3.12 -11.90 12.99
CA TYR A 124 1.71 -11.64 12.66
C TYR A 124 1.42 -11.51 11.16
#